data_AF-A0A4Y8LP17-F1
#
_entry.id   AF-A0A4Y8LP17-F1
#
_cell.length_a   1.000
_cell.length_b   1.000
_cell.length_c   1.000
_cell.angle_alpha   90.00
_cell.angle_beta   90.00
_cell.angle_gamma   90.00
#
_symmetry.space_group_name_H-M   'P 1'
#
loop_
_entity.id
_entity.type
_entity.pdbx_description
1 polymer ?
#
loop_
_entity_poly.entity_id
_entity_poly.type
_entity_poly.pdbx_seq_one_letter_code
_entity_poly.pdbx_strand_id
1 'polypeptide(L)' 'MDYRGSQFYGEDHNFKNYLERRKWSENANDSIEKPIFMDLIGDVTEKNILDLGCGTASFGIELLESL' A
#
# COMPACT_ATOMS: atom_id res chain seq x y z
N MET A 1 4.01 31.18 -0.04
CA MET A 1 4.44 29.96 0.68
C MET A 1 4.88 28.96 -0.36
N ASP A 2 6.18 28.66 -0.45
CA ASP A 2 6.63 27.55 -1.29
C ASP A 2 6.17 26.24 -0.65
N TYR A 3 5.20 25.59 -1.29
CA TYR A 3 4.63 24.33 -0.85
C TYR A 3 5.60 23.19 -1.17
N ARG A 4 6.54 22.94 -0.24
CA ARG A 4 7.61 21.93 -0.39
C ARG A 4 7.14 20.48 -0.23
N GLY A 5 5.90 20.26 0.24
CA GLY A 5 5.39 18.92 0.57
C GLY A 5 5.15 18.02 -0.65
N SER A 6 4.62 18.56 -1.75
CA SER A 6 4.35 17.76 -2.96
C SER A 6 5.63 17.41 -3.73
N GLN A 7 6.68 18.22 -3.61
CA GLN A 7 7.93 18.00 -4.34
C GLN A 7 8.61 16.70 -3.90
N PHE A 8 8.58 16.37 -2.60
CA PHE A 8 9.15 15.13 -2.06
C PHE A 8 8.59 13.88 -2.74
N TYR A 9 7.26 13.83 -2.94
CA TYR A 9 6.59 12.68 -3.58
C TYR A 9 6.77 12.64 -5.11
N GLY A 10 7.21 13.74 -5.72
CA GLY A 10 7.54 13.80 -7.15
C GLY A 10 8.97 13.37 -7.48
N GLU A 11 9.80 13.08 -6.48
CA GLU A 11 11.19 12.67 -6.67
C GLU A 11 11.31 11.14 -6.70
N ASP A 12 11.71 10.59 -7.85
CA ASP A 12 11.82 9.13 -8.09
C ASP A 12 12.61 8.36 -7.03
N HIS A 13 13.65 8.98 -6.45
CA HIS A 13 14.47 8.34 -5.44
C HIS A 13 13.72 8.08 -4.14
N ASN A 14 12.77 8.97 -3.77
CA ASN A 14 11.94 8.78 -2.60
C ASN A 14 10.97 7.62 -2.80
N PHE A 15 10.39 7.51 -4.00
CA PHE A 15 9.55 6.37 -4.36
C PHE A 15 10.34 5.05 -4.34
N LYS A 16 11.55 5.02 -4.90
CA LYS A 16 12.44 3.85 -4.85
C LYS A 16 12.76 3.44 -3.41
N ASN A 17 13.17 4.38 -2.57
CA ASN A 17 13.47 4.12 -1.17
C ASN A 17 12.25 3.58 -0.40
N TYR A 18 11.06 4.11 -0.70
CA TYR A 18 9.81 3.60 -0.16
C TYR A 18 9.57 2.14 -0.57
N LEU A 19 9.72 1.81 -1.86
CA LEU A 19 9.56 0.44 -2.34
C LEU A 19 10.58 -0.54 -1.74
N GLU A 20 11.84 -0.14 -1.57
CA GLU A 20 12.86 -1.00 -0.97
C GLU A 20 12.55 -1.33 0.50
N ARG A 21 12.05 -0.35 1.28
CA ARG A 21 11.64 -0.59 2.68
C ARG A 21 10.50 -1.60 2.78
N ARG A 22 9.61 -1.64 1.79
CA ARG A 22 8.46 -2.56 1.75
C ARG A 22 8.86 -4.01 1.50
N LYS A 23 10.07 -4.27 0.98
CA LYS A 23 10.59 -5.64 0.79
C LYS A 23 11.06 -6.29 2.09
N TRP A 24 11.12 -5.56 3.19
CA TRP A 24 11.55 -6.13 4.47
C TRP A 24 10.48 -7.07 5.01
N SER A 25 10.92 -8.24 5.49
CA SER A 25 10.04 -9.30 6.00
C SER A 25 9.23 -8.92 7.23
N GLU A 26 9.68 -7.92 7.98
CA GLU A 26 9.00 -7.39 9.18
C GLU A 26 8.57 -5.93 8.97
N ASN A 27 8.06 -5.59 7.79
CA ASN A 27 7.53 -4.25 7.57
C ASN A 27 6.21 -4.06 8.36
N ALA A 28 5.96 -2.83 8.82
CA ALA A 28 4.78 -2.51 9.62
C ALA A 28 3.46 -2.72 8.85
N ASN A 29 3.50 -2.55 7.52
CA ASN A 29 2.33 -2.72 6.66
C ASN A 29 1.79 -4.14 6.75
N ASP A 30 2.66 -5.15 6.73
CA ASP A 30 2.24 -6.55 6.74
C ASP A 30 1.98 -7.06 8.17
N SER A 31 2.79 -6.63 9.14
CA SER A 31 2.71 -7.13 10.53
C SER A 31 1.65 -6.47 11.39
N ILE A 32 1.30 -5.20 11.12
CA ILE A 32 0.40 -4.40 11.96
C ILE A 32 -0.77 -3.84 11.17
N GLU A 33 -0.50 -3.14 10.06
CA GLU A 33 -1.54 -2.37 9.36
C GLU A 33 -2.52 -3.29 8.60
N LYS A 34 -2.01 -4.29 7.88
CA LYS A 34 -2.81 -5.18 7.03
C LYS A 34 -3.86 -5.95 7.83
N PRO A 35 -3.57 -6.60 8.98
CA PRO A 35 -4.61 -7.28 9.76
C PRO A 35 -5.74 -6.33 10.19
N ILE A 36 -5.39 -5.15 10.71
CA ILE A 36 -6.38 -4.15 11.14
C ILE A 36 -7.19 -3.64 9.95
N PHE A 37 -6.53 -3.40 8.81
CA PHE A 37 -7.21 -3.00 7.59
C PHE A 37 -8.21 -4.06 7.12
N MET A 38 -7.81 -5.34 7.08
CA MET A 38 -8.70 -6.44 6.71
C MET A 38 -9.92 -6.54 7.61
N ASP A 39 -9.75 -6.34 8.93
CA ASP A 39 -10.86 -6.30 9.88
C ASP A 39 -11.82 -5.12 9.61
N LEU A 40 -11.30 -3.98 9.16
CA LEU A 40 -12.09 -2.77 8.89
C LEU A 40 -12.80 -2.80 7.54
N ILE A 41 -12.18 -3.31 6.48
CA ILE A 41 -12.80 -3.31 5.14
C ILE A 41 -13.96 -4.31 5.05
N GLY A 42 -13.92 -5.38 5.85
CA GLY A 42 -14.91 -6.44 5.87
C GLY A 42 -14.96 -7.24 4.56
N ASP A 43 -16.12 -7.85 4.27
CA ASP A 43 -16.31 -8.63 3.05
C ASP A 43 -16.35 -7.72 1.81
N VAL A 44 -15.49 -8.05 0.83
CA VAL A 44 -15.35 -7.33 -0.44
C VAL A 44 -15.73 -8.16 -1.66
N THR A 45 -16.29 -9.35 -1.45
CA THR A 45 -16.72 -10.26 -2.52
C THR A 45 -17.72 -9.58 -3.45
N GLU A 46 -17.58 -9.80 -4.76
CA GLU A 46 -18.39 -9.20 -5.84
C GLU A 46 -18.41 -7.66 -5.90
N LYS A 47 -17.48 -6.98 -5.21
CA LYS A 47 -17.34 -5.53 -5.30
C LYS A 47 -16.32 -5.12 -6.36
N ASN A 48 -16.56 -3.96 -6.98
CA ASN A 48 -15.58 -3.31 -7.85
C ASN A 48 -14.71 -2.38 -7.00
N ILE A 49 -13.41 -2.67 -6.92
CA ILE A 49 -12.46 -1.94 -6.06
C ILE A 49 -11.34 -1.33 -6.91
N LEU A 50 -10.96 -0.09 -6.57
CA LEU A 50 -9.81 0.61 -7.13
C LEU A 50 -8.76 0.80 -6.03
N ASP A 51 -7.59 0.18 -6.19
CA ASP A 51 -6.43 0.36 -5.31
C ASP A 51 -5.56 1.53 -5.79
N LEU A 52 -5.75 2.70 -5.16
CA LEU A 52 -5.01 3.92 -5.49
C LEU A 52 -3.70 4.00 -4.72
N GLY A 53 -2.59 4.20 -5.45
CA GLY A 53 -1.26 4.21 -4.83
C GLY A 53 -0.79 2.81 -4.44
N CYS A 54 -1.16 1.80 -5.24
CA CYS A 54 -0.93 0.38 -4.97
C CYS A 54 0.55 -0.04 -4.82
N GLY A 55 1.50 0.81 -5.22
CA GLY A 55 2.94 0.52 -5.11
C GLY A 55 3.32 -0.71 -5.92
N THR A 56 3.62 -1.82 -5.25
CA THR A 56 3.92 -3.12 -5.88
C THR A 56 2.69 -3.93 -6.29
N ALA A 57 1.47 -3.44 -5.96
CA ALA A 57 0.20 -4.13 -6.14
C ALA A 57 0.04 -5.46 -5.39
N SER A 58 0.99 -5.83 -4.53
CA SER A 58 1.00 -7.11 -3.80
C SER A 58 -0.26 -7.32 -2.96
N PHE A 59 -0.74 -6.27 -2.28
CA PHE A 59 -1.97 -6.35 -1.49
C PHE A 59 -3.19 -6.71 -2.34
N GLY A 60 -3.35 -6.07 -3.50
CA GLY A 60 -4.46 -6.35 -4.41
C GLY A 60 -4.43 -7.77 -4.98
N ILE A 61 -3.24 -8.30 -5.29
CA ILE A 61 -3.05 -9.70 -5.72
C ILE A 61 -3.45 -10.65 -4.59
N GLU A 62 -2.91 -10.44 -3.39
CA GLU A 62 -3.23 -11.28 -2.22
C GLU A 62 -4.72 -11.24 -1.87
N LEU A 63 -5.35 -10.07 -1.98
CA LEU A 63 -6.79 -9.92 -1.75
C LEU A 63 -7.59 -10.76 -2.75
N LEU A 64 -7.25 -10.73 -4.04
CA LEU A 64 -7.91 -11.54 -5.08
C LEU A 64 -7.69 -13.05 -4.87
N GLU A 65 -6.52 -13.46 -4.41
CA GLU A 65 -6.20 -14.86 -4.11
C GLU A 65 -6.87 -15.37 -2.83
N SER A 66 -7.32 -14.47 -1.95
CA SER A 66 -8.00 -14.77 -0.69
C SER A 66 -9.53 -14.85 -0.78
N LEU A 67 -10.12 -14.46 -1.91
CA LEU A 67 -11.56 -14.56 -2.22
C LEU A 67 -11.91 -15.93 -2.79
#